data_AF-A0A6C2U139-F1
#
_entry.id   AF-A0A6C2U139-F1
#
_cell.length_a   1.000
_cell.length_b   1.000
_cell.length_c   1.000
_cell.angle_alpha   90.00
_cell.angle_beta   90.00
_cell.angle_gamma   90.00
#
_symmetry.space_group_name_H-M   'P 1'
#
loop_
_entity.id
_entity.type
_entity.pdbx_description
1 polymer ?
#
loop_
_entity_poly.entity_id
_entity_poly.type
_entity_poly.pdbx_seq_one_letter_code
_entity_poly.pdbx_strand_id
1 'polypeptide(L)'
;MTAVLNQCTAEIGFILSTLFRHGSSRRRVCSSSGRNGKAPFCSRSSWWGHLFQGRYKALPVDGCGDYFSTVAAYIHLNPARIKGFDFKESKLEEHVWSSYSGYLWLRKRPEWLCVERVLGCAGLADTPHGRKSYRATMEKRLLEMRHSSEPWKVDEAWNKIRRGWCFGDDTFRKSMLERLDGSLGSVRRDSVSGDEVAMHDEAEAERLVCLGMSALNLEEDDLAHMIKGAPAKYAIAWLVRKNTSVRTRWIKDRLQMGSATNFSAYLRRVEGAQKSDWGHAEFGRIKGIKLPRR
;
A
#
# COMPACT_ATOMS: atom_id res chain seq x y z
N MET A 1 -31.33 10.71 34.82
CA MET A 1 -32.11 10.90 33.57
C MET A 1 -31.20 11.62 32.59
N THR A 2 -30.38 10.89 31.83
CA THR A 2 -30.64 10.39 30.45
C THR A 2 -30.40 11.47 29.38
N ALA A 3 -29.31 11.29 28.62
CA ALA A 3 -29.06 11.65 27.21
C ALA A 3 -27.51 11.64 27.04
N VAL A 4 -26.82 10.57 26.64
CA VAL A 4 -26.85 9.83 25.36
C VAL A 4 -27.00 10.75 24.16
N LEU A 5 -25.87 11.13 23.56
CA LEU A 5 -25.73 11.44 22.14
C LEU A 5 -24.27 11.18 21.70
N ASN A 6 -24.08 9.99 21.13
CA ASN A 6 -23.32 9.63 19.91
C ASN A 6 -22.07 10.46 19.57
N GLN A 7 -20.88 9.86 19.64
CA GLN A 7 -20.26 9.02 18.58
C GLN A 7 -19.76 9.80 17.36
N CYS A 8 -18.56 9.40 16.92
CA CYS A 8 -17.92 9.70 15.63
C CYS A 8 -17.06 10.97 15.52
N THR A 9 -15.93 11.04 16.22
CA THR A 9 -14.73 11.69 15.64
C THR A 9 -13.43 11.09 16.18
N ALA A 10 -12.56 10.70 15.23
CA ALA A 10 -11.10 10.61 15.34
C ALA A 10 -10.48 9.42 16.10
N GLU A 11 -10.48 8.24 15.48
CA GLU A 11 -9.44 7.23 15.74
C GLU A 11 -8.81 6.73 14.43
N ILE A 12 -7.76 7.41 13.99
CA ILE A 12 -6.82 6.85 13.02
C ILE A 12 -5.48 6.67 13.76
N GLY A 13 -5.22 5.45 14.22
CA GLY A 13 -3.92 5.09 14.76
C GLY A 13 -2.89 4.97 13.63
N PHE A 14 -2.08 6.00 13.41
CA PHE A 14 -0.92 5.91 12.52
C PHE A 14 0.29 5.39 13.30
N ILE A 15 0.87 4.26 12.86
CA ILE A 15 2.11 3.75 13.42
C ILE A 15 3.27 4.05 12.47
N LEU A 16 4.20 4.92 12.90
CA LEU A 16 5.47 5.17 12.21
C LEU A 16 6.42 3.98 12.41
N SER A 17 6.85 3.34 11.32
CA SER A 17 8.02 2.45 11.35
C SER A 17 9.17 3.06 10.53
N THR A 18 10.29 3.30 11.20
CA THR A 18 11.57 3.73 10.62
C THR A 18 12.31 2.50 10.10
N LEU A 19 12.30 2.26 8.79
CA LEU A 19 13.17 1.27 8.14
C LEU A 19 14.38 2.01 7.54
N PHE A 20 15.51 2.01 8.26
CA PHE A 20 16.80 2.45 7.70
C PHE A 20 17.35 1.38 6.76
N ARG A 21 17.46 1.69 5.46
CA ARG A 21 18.35 0.96 4.55
C ARG A 21 19.74 1.59 4.61
N HIS A 22 20.74 0.84 5.05
CA HIS A 22 22.16 1.19 4.89
C HIS A 22 22.59 1.02 3.42
N GLY A 23 23.30 2.01 2.88
CA GLY A 23 23.91 1.99 1.56
C GLY A 23 25.03 3.02 1.49
N SER A 24 26.22 2.53 1.16
CA SER A 24 27.53 3.16 1.28
C SER A 24 27.73 4.49 0.54
N SER A 25 28.66 5.28 1.08
CA SER A 25 29.32 6.46 0.50
C SER A 25 29.66 6.32 -0.99
N ARG A 26 29.20 7.29 -1.81
CA ARG A 26 30.04 8.08 -2.73
C ARG A 26 29.21 9.24 -3.31
N ARG A 27 29.80 10.45 -3.29
CA ARG A 27 29.29 11.67 -3.92
C ARG A 27 29.22 11.51 -5.44
N ARG A 28 28.10 11.89 -6.06
CA ARG A 28 28.09 12.68 -7.31
C ARG A 28 26.68 13.24 -7.63
N VAL A 29 26.64 14.57 -7.65
CA VAL A 29 25.94 15.51 -8.55
C VAL A 29 24.47 15.24 -8.93
N CYS A 30 23.65 16.27 -8.69
CA CYS A 30 22.27 16.40 -9.10
C CYS A 30 22.06 16.19 -10.60
N SER A 31 21.05 15.39 -10.96
CA SER A 31 20.20 15.67 -12.12
C SER A 31 18.76 15.27 -11.79
N SER A 32 17.88 16.25 -11.95
CA SER A 32 16.45 16.19 -11.77
C SER A 32 15.80 15.18 -12.72
N SER A 33 15.12 14.16 -12.17
CA SER A 33 13.90 13.51 -12.71
C SER A 33 13.70 12.11 -12.14
N GLY A 34 12.93 11.97 -11.06
CA GLY A 34 12.63 10.66 -10.49
C GLY A 34 11.44 10.69 -9.55
N ARG A 35 10.23 10.53 -10.10
CA ARG A 35 9.37 9.35 -9.87
C ARG A 35 9.23 8.95 -8.40
N ASN A 36 8.14 9.41 -7.80
CA ASN A 36 7.16 8.65 -7.01
C ASN A 36 6.53 9.61 -6.02
N GLY A 37 5.44 10.26 -6.45
CA GLY A 37 4.64 11.14 -5.60
C GLY A 37 3.96 10.32 -4.52
N LYS A 38 4.57 10.30 -3.34
CA LYS A 38 3.95 9.83 -2.09
C LYS A 38 3.46 11.08 -1.36
N ALA A 39 2.16 11.17 -1.10
CA ALA A 39 1.58 12.30 -0.36
C ALA A 39 2.22 12.40 1.04
N PRO A 40 2.65 13.58 1.50
CA PRO A 40 3.41 13.72 2.74
C PRO A 40 2.50 13.85 3.97
N PHE A 41 2.83 13.10 5.01
CA PHE A 41 2.33 13.23 6.40
C PHE A 41 2.74 14.56 7.07
N CYS A 42 3.60 15.37 6.44
CA CYS A 42 4.13 16.62 6.96
C CYS A 42 3.43 17.89 6.40
N SER A 43 2.10 17.93 6.35
CA SER A 43 1.40 19.17 5.93
C SER A 43 1.29 20.22 7.05
N ARG A 44 1.66 19.88 8.29
CA ARG A 44 1.47 20.74 9.48
C ARG A 44 2.71 21.48 9.98
N SER A 45 3.90 21.13 9.50
CA SER A 45 5.16 21.72 9.97
C SER A 45 6.11 21.84 8.79
N SER A 46 6.35 23.06 8.31
CA SER A 46 7.08 23.43 7.09
C SER A 46 8.58 23.06 7.05
N TRP A 47 8.96 21.90 7.55
CA TRP A 47 10.33 21.35 7.48
C TRP A 47 10.42 20.36 6.32
N TRP A 48 10.65 20.88 5.12
CA TRP A 48 10.83 20.07 3.92
C TRP A 48 12.32 19.74 3.75
N GLY A 49 12.69 18.47 3.90
CA GLY A 49 14.05 17.99 3.67
C GLY A 49 14.07 16.59 3.05
N HIS A 50 15.07 16.32 2.19
CA HIS A 50 15.27 15.05 1.49
C HIS A 50 15.48 13.84 2.42
N LEU A 51 15.73 14.05 3.72
CA LEU A 51 15.98 12.98 4.69
C LEU A 51 14.74 12.13 4.99
N PHE A 52 13.55 12.73 4.96
CA PHE A 52 12.29 12.09 5.38
C PHE A 52 11.29 11.87 4.25
N GLN A 53 11.50 12.49 3.08
CA GLN A 53 10.63 12.32 1.93
C GLN A 53 10.75 10.89 1.35
N GLY A 54 9.61 10.21 1.26
CA GLY A 54 9.48 8.91 0.59
C GLY A 54 9.95 7.67 1.37
N ARG A 55 10.48 7.85 2.59
CA ARG A 55 11.00 6.76 3.46
C ARG A 55 9.99 6.21 4.45
N TYR A 56 8.92 6.94 4.75
CA TYR A 56 7.86 6.47 5.63
C TYR A 56 6.71 5.85 4.84
N LYS A 57 6.16 4.79 5.42
CA LYS A 57 4.92 4.16 4.96
C LYS A 57 3.87 4.40 6.03
N ALA A 58 2.78 5.07 5.66
CA ALA A 58 1.58 5.11 6.46
C ALA A 58 0.67 3.94 6.03
N LEU A 59 0.18 3.18 6.99
CA LEU A 59 -0.74 2.06 6.78
C LEU A 59 -1.95 2.30 7.69
N PRO A 60 -3.13 2.62 7.14
CA PRO A 60 -4.38 2.56 7.88
C PRO A 60 -4.62 1.14 8.36
N VAL A 61 -4.89 1.00 9.65
CA VAL A 61 -5.15 -0.27 10.33
C VAL A 61 -6.55 -0.22 10.89
N ASP A 62 -7.29 -1.29 10.67
CA ASP A 62 -8.61 -1.46 11.23
C ASP A 62 -8.54 -1.61 12.76
N GLY A 63 -9.45 -0.92 13.44
CA GLY A 63 -9.57 -0.97 14.89
C GLY A 63 -10.29 -2.21 15.40
N CYS A 64 -11.00 -2.92 14.52
CA CYS A 64 -11.76 -4.12 14.84
C CYS A 64 -10.90 -5.39 14.69
N GLY A 65 -11.24 -6.45 15.41
CA GLY A 65 -10.56 -7.75 15.29
C GLY A 65 -9.11 -7.78 15.78
N ASP A 66 -8.31 -8.66 15.18
CA ASP A 66 -6.92 -8.95 15.55
C ASP A 66 -5.89 -8.19 14.68
N TYR A 67 -6.33 -7.26 13.82
CA TYR A 67 -5.43 -6.52 12.94
C TYR A 67 -4.44 -5.68 13.74
N PHE A 68 -4.89 -5.01 14.80
CA PHE A 68 -4.02 -4.18 15.64
C PHE A 68 -2.99 -5.01 16.42
N SER A 69 -3.39 -6.17 16.94
CA SER A 69 -2.49 -7.09 17.65
C SER A 69 -1.47 -7.73 16.69
N THR A 70 -1.87 -8.01 15.44
CA THR A 70 -0.96 -8.47 14.38
C THR A 70 0.08 -7.42 14.00
N VAL A 71 -0.32 -6.14 13.91
CA VAL A 71 0.63 -5.04 13.66
C VAL A 71 1.56 -4.82 14.86
N ALA A 72 1.04 -4.92 16.09
CA ALA A 72 1.88 -4.86 17.29
C ALA A 72 2.92 -5.99 17.30
N ALA A 73 2.50 -7.23 17.01
CA ALA A 73 3.42 -8.37 16.87
C ALA A 73 4.46 -8.13 15.76
N TYR A 74 4.06 -7.58 14.61
CA TYR A 74 4.97 -7.19 13.55
C TYR A 74 6.04 -6.21 14.04
N ILE A 75 5.69 -5.26 14.91
CA ILE A 75 6.63 -4.26 15.45
C ILE A 75 7.53 -4.88 16.52
N HIS A 76 6.94 -5.60 17.48
CA HIS A 76 7.67 -6.18 18.59
C HIS A 76 8.65 -7.25 18.14
N LEU A 77 8.35 -8.00 17.07
CA LEU A 77 9.24 -9.00 16.47
C LEU A 77 10.25 -8.40 15.49
N ASN A 78 10.23 -7.08 15.26
CA ASN A 78 11.19 -6.44 14.37
C ASN A 78 12.66 -6.70 14.73
N PRO A 79 13.09 -6.69 16.02
CA PRO A 79 14.47 -7.01 16.40
C PRO A 79 14.89 -8.40 15.91
N ALA A 80 14.04 -9.41 16.07
CA ALA A 80 14.29 -10.78 15.63
C ALA A 80 14.34 -10.95 14.10
N ARG A 81 13.85 -9.96 13.33
CA ARG A 81 13.90 -9.97 11.86
C ARG A 81 15.11 -9.24 11.29
N ILE A 82 15.81 -8.45 12.10
CA ILE A 82 17.02 -7.75 11.64
C ILE A 82 18.18 -8.74 11.63
N LYS A 83 19.06 -8.64 10.64
CA LYS A 83 20.28 -9.46 10.59
C LYS A 83 21.13 -9.19 11.83
N GLY A 84 21.43 -10.23 12.60
CA GLY A 84 22.27 -10.14 13.79
C GLY A 84 21.55 -10.36 15.13
N PHE A 85 20.26 -10.69 15.13
CA PHE A 85 19.59 -11.18 16.34
C PHE A 85 20.03 -12.61 16.67
N ASP A 86 20.57 -12.82 17.86
CA ASP A 86 20.95 -14.15 18.33
C ASP A 86 19.77 -14.82 19.05
N PHE A 87 19.17 -15.82 18.42
CA PHE A 87 18.04 -16.57 18.98
C PHE A 87 18.39 -17.43 20.21
N LYS A 88 19.68 -17.62 20.53
CA LYS A 88 20.12 -18.37 21.72
C LYS A 88 20.37 -17.45 22.91
N GLU A 89 21.07 -16.34 22.67
CA GLU A 89 21.56 -15.46 23.73
C GLU A 89 20.68 -14.23 23.96
N SER A 90 19.98 -13.73 22.92
CA SER A 90 19.23 -12.48 23.01
C SER A 90 17.75 -12.71 23.35
N LYS A 91 17.22 -11.95 24.31
CA LYS A 91 15.76 -11.91 24.59
C LYS A 91 15.11 -10.70 23.95
N LEU A 92 13.87 -10.87 23.48
CA LEU A 92 13.12 -9.79 22.84
C LEU A 92 12.88 -8.61 23.80
N GLU A 93 12.72 -8.88 25.09
CA GLU A 93 12.47 -7.87 26.14
C GLU A 93 13.70 -7.03 26.52
N GLU A 94 14.89 -7.43 26.11
CA GLU A 94 16.15 -6.71 26.35
C GLU A 94 16.39 -5.64 25.27
N HIS A 95 15.63 -5.66 24.18
CA HIS A 95 15.78 -4.70 23.10
C HIS A 95 15.23 -3.31 23.52
N VAL A 96 16.14 -2.43 23.92
CA VAL A 96 15.83 -1.10 24.47
C VAL A 96 15.08 -0.17 23.50
N TRP A 97 15.18 -0.41 22.18
CA TRP A 97 14.50 0.39 21.15
C TRP A 97 13.10 -0.16 20.79
N SER A 98 12.51 -0.97 21.67
CA SER A 98 11.16 -1.52 21.51
C SER A 98 10.28 -1.20 22.72
N SER A 99 9.02 -0.88 22.46
CA SER A 99 8.00 -0.72 23.50
C SER A 99 7.60 -2.05 24.15
N TYR A 100 8.04 -3.20 23.61
CA TYR A 100 7.67 -4.53 24.07
C TYR A 100 7.90 -4.74 25.58
N SER A 101 9.00 -4.22 26.13
CA SER A 101 9.28 -4.34 27.57
C SER A 101 8.20 -3.70 28.45
N GLY A 102 7.57 -2.62 28.00
CA GLY A 102 6.45 -1.95 28.69
C GLY A 102 5.12 -2.70 28.61
N TYR A 103 4.97 -3.63 27.65
CA TYR A 103 3.84 -4.56 27.62
C TYR A 103 3.96 -5.65 28.68
N LEU A 104 5.19 -6.05 29.01
CA LEU A 104 5.45 -7.14 29.96
C LEU A 104 5.54 -6.64 31.41
N TRP A 105 6.20 -5.50 31.60
CA TRP A 105 6.59 -5.01 32.92
C TRP A 105 5.99 -3.64 33.18
N LEU A 106 5.03 -3.57 34.11
CA LEU A 106 4.40 -2.30 34.48
C LEU A 106 5.42 -1.26 34.97
N ARG A 107 6.44 -1.67 35.72
CA ARG A 107 7.54 -0.79 36.18
C ARG A 107 8.36 -0.17 35.04
N LYS A 108 8.40 -0.80 33.87
CA LYS A 108 9.12 -0.30 32.68
C LYS A 108 8.18 0.45 31.73
N ARG A 109 6.90 0.58 32.06
CA ARG A 109 5.90 1.17 31.18
C ARG A 109 5.91 2.71 31.32
N PRO A 110 6.20 3.45 30.25
CA PRO A 110 5.98 4.89 30.24
C PRO A 110 4.49 5.22 30.35
N GLU A 111 4.13 6.31 31.03
CA GLU A 111 2.73 6.71 31.25
C GLU A 111 1.94 6.92 29.95
N TRP A 112 2.62 7.33 28.88
CA TRP A 112 2.00 7.56 27.57
C TRP A 112 1.77 6.29 26.74
N LEU A 113 2.29 5.13 27.18
CA LEU A 113 2.14 3.88 26.44
C LEU A 113 0.77 3.23 26.72
N CYS A 114 -0.18 3.43 25.80
CA CYS A 114 -1.47 2.76 25.82
C CYS A 114 -1.31 1.30 25.34
N VAL A 115 -1.58 0.33 26.22
CA VAL A 115 -1.43 -1.11 25.93
C VAL A 115 -2.77 -1.81 25.73
N GLU A 116 -3.85 -1.18 26.19
CA GLU A 116 -5.20 -1.74 26.33
C GLU A 116 -5.74 -2.19 24.98
N ARG A 117 -5.49 -1.39 23.93
CA ARG A 117 -5.95 -1.72 22.57
C ARG A 117 -5.27 -2.97 22.02
N VAL A 118 -3.95 -3.06 22.12
CA VAL A 118 -3.19 -4.22 21.62
C VAL A 118 -3.56 -5.48 22.40
N LEU A 119 -3.59 -5.38 23.73
CA LEU A 119 -3.93 -6.51 24.59
C LEU A 119 -5.39 -6.93 24.35
N GLY A 120 -6.31 -5.98 24.27
CA GLY A 120 -7.74 -6.23 23.98
C GLY A 120 -7.95 -6.91 22.63
N CYS A 121 -7.29 -6.43 21.56
CA CYS A 121 -7.31 -7.08 20.24
C CYS A 121 -6.62 -8.46 20.23
N ALA A 122 -5.82 -8.79 21.25
CA ALA A 122 -5.26 -10.13 21.46
C ALA A 122 -6.15 -11.00 22.37
N GLY A 123 -7.32 -10.51 22.80
CA GLY A 123 -8.19 -11.19 23.76
C GLY A 123 -7.64 -11.20 25.20
N LEU A 124 -6.76 -10.26 25.54
CA LEU A 124 -6.06 -10.20 26.81
C LEU A 124 -6.42 -8.92 27.57
N ALA A 125 -6.55 -9.02 28.89
CA ALA A 125 -6.63 -7.87 29.78
C ALA A 125 -5.24 -7.46 30.28
N ASP A 126 -5.06 -6.21 30.70
CA ASP A 126 -3.81 -5.75 31.32
C ASP A 126 -3.66 -6.21 32.79
N THR A 127 -3.71 -7.53 32.99
CA THR A 127 -3.48 -8.19 34.26
C THR A 127 -2.12 -8.89 34.25
N PRO A 128 -1.55 -9.27 35.41
CA PRO A 128 -0.33 -10.09 35.44
C PRO A 128 -0.43 -11.34 34.57
N HIS A 129 -1.62 -11.98 34.54
CA HIS A 129 -1.88 -13.13 33.69
C HIS A 129 -1.89 -12.75 32.21
N GLY A 130 -2.62 -11.70 31.80
CA GLY A 130 -2.67 -11.27 30.41
C GLY A 130 -1.30 -10.86 29.86
N ARG A 131 -0.48 -10.17 30.65
CA ARG A 131 0.91 -9.83 30.27
C ARG A 131 1.79 -11.08 30.11
N LYS A 132 1.62 -12.09 30.97
CA LYS A 132 2.30 -13.38 30.84
C LYS A 132 1.87 -14.13 29.58
N SER A 133 0.56 -14.15 29.28
CA SER A 133 0.03 -14.75 28.06
C SER A 133 0.55 -14.04 26.81
N TYR A 134 0.60 -12.70 26.82
CA TYR A 134 1.15 -11.92 25.70
C TYR A 134 2.64 -12.25 25.44
N ARG A 135 3.44 -12.34 26.51
CA ARG A 135 4.83 -12.81 26.43
C ARG A 135 4.92 -14.18 25.76
N ALA A 136 4.13 -15.14 26.23
CA ALA A 136 4.14 -16.50 25.71
C ALA A 136 3.74 -16.54 24.22
N THR A 137 2.79 -15.70 23.78
CA THR A 137 2.45 -15.57 22.35
C THR A 137 3.64 -15.08 21.52
N MET A 138 4.38 -14.07 21.99
CA MET A 138 5.55 -13.56 21.27
C MET A 138 6.70 -14.55 21.27
N GLU A 139 6.96 -15.25 22.38
CA GLU A 139 7.97 -16.29 22.48
C GLU A 139 7.65 -17.48 21.55
N LYS A 140 6.38 -17.90 21.48
CA LYS A 140 5.93 -18.92 20.53
C LYS A 140 6.22 -18.50 19.09
N ARG A 141 5.85 -17.26 18.71
CA ARG A 141 6.15 -16.73 17.36
C ARG A 141 7.66 -16.64 17.10
N LEU A 142 8.46 -16.31 18.11
CA LEU A 142 9.91 -16.27 17.99
C LEU A 142 10.51 -17.67 17.72
N LEU A 143 9.97 -18.71 18.37
CA LEU A 143 10.35 -20.11 18.11
C LEU A 143 9.96 -20.53 16.69
N GLU A 144 8.75 -20.21 16.23
CA GLU A 144 8.31 -20.46 14.85
C GLU A 144 9.26 -19.80 13.83
N MET A 145 9.70 -18.56 14.11
CA MET A 145 10.69 -17.87 13.29
C MET A 145 12.06 -18.54 13.28
N ARG A 146 12.51 -19.07 14.42
CA ARG A 146 13.80 -19.77 14.55
C ARG A 146 13.86 -21.05 13.72
N HIS A 147 12.76 -21.79 13.65
CA HIS A 147 12.67 -23.04 12.91
C HIS A 147 12.41 -22.87 11.41
N SER A 148 12.08 -21.65 10.96
CA SER A 148 11.90 -21.37 9.54
C SER A 148 13.22 -21.10 8.83
N SER A 149 13.38 -21.68 7.65
CA SER A 149 14.47 -21.38 6.72
C SER A 149 14.41 -19.95 6.15
N GLU A 150 13.25 -19.28 6.22
CA GLU A 150 13.08 -17.87 5.87
C GLU A 150 12.29 -17.10 6.96
N PRO A 151 12.93 -16.69 8.08
CA PRO A 151 12.29 -16.00 9.20
C PRO A 151 11.50 -14.73 8.80
N TRP A 152 11.88 -14.11 7.67
CA TRP A 152 11.23 -12.91 7.12
C TRP A 152 9.99 -13.20 6.24
N LYS A 153 9.64 -14.46 5.98
CA LYS A 153 8.45 -14.89 5.23
C LYS A 153 7.43 -15.66 6.05
N VAL A 154 7.73 -15.97 7.32
CA VAL A 154 6.93 -16.86 8.18
C VAL A 154 5.47 -16.46 8.31
N ASP A 155 5.16 -15.17 8.23
CA ASP A 155 3.79 -14.68 8.39
C ASP A 155 3.31 -13.99 7.09
N GLU A 156 2.37 -14.63 6.39
CA GLU A 156 1.72 -14.08 5.20
C GLU A 156 1.00 -12.76 5.51
N ALA A 157 0.47 -12.58 6.72
CA ALA A 157 -0.17 -11.33 7.13
C ALA A 157 0.85 -10.18 7.15
N TRP A 158 2.13 -10.45 7.41
CA TRP A 158 3.19 -9.44 7.36
C TRP A 158 3.52 -9.01 5.93
N ASN A 159 3.22 -9.82 4.92
CA ASN A 159 3.29 -9.37 3.52
C ASN A 159 2.23 -8.32 3.23
N LYS A 160 1.00 -8.50 3.74
CA LYS A 160 -0.07 -7.50 3.65
C LYS A 160 0.33 -6.20 4.37
N ILE A 161 0.97 -6.27 5.54
CA ILE A 161 1.51 -5.08 6.23
C ILE A 161 2.62 -4.40 5.41
N ARG A 162 3.55 -5.16 4.82
CA ARG A 162 4.69 -4.60 4.06
C ARG A 162 4.31 -4.02 2.69
N ARG A 163 3.40 -4.66 1.98
CA ARG A 163 3.06 -4.30 0.58
C ARG A 163 1.68 -3.66 0.42
N GLY A 164 0.76 -3.90 1.35
CA GLY A 164 -0.60 -3.38 1.30
C GLY A 164 -0.69 -1.89 1.61
N TRP A 165 -1.77 -1.27 1.18
CA TRP A 165 -2.07 0.14 1.42
C TRP A 165 -3.04 0.34 2.58
N CYS A 166 -3.75 -0.71 3.00
CA CYS A 166 -4.69 -0.78 4.10
C CYS A 166 -4.65 -2.19 4.72
N PHE A 167 -4.77 -2.28 6.04
CA PHE A 167 -4.78 -3.54 6.78
C PHE A 167 -6.03 -3.63 7.65
N GLY A 168 -7.01 -4.37 7.17
CA GLY A 168 -8.34 -4.49 7.76
C GLY A 168 -9.22 -5.43 6.97
N ASP A 169 -10.48 -5.54 7.40
CA ASP A 169 -11.50 -6.27 6.66
C ASP A 169 -11.98 -5.51 5.40
N ASP A 170 -12.82 -6.16 4.59
CA ASP A 170 -13.30 -5.59 3.33
C ASP A 170 -14.19 -4.36 3.52
N THR A 171 -14.96 -4.33 4.62
CA THR A 171 -15.83 -3.20 4.94
C THR A 171 -15.02 -1.96 5.29
N PHE A 172 -13.95 -2.13 6.08
CA PHE A 172 -13.00 -1.09 6.43
C PHE A 172 -12.22 -0.60 5.21
N ARG A 173 -11.78 -1.51 4.34
CA ARG A 173 -11.13 -1.16 3.06
C ARG A 173 -12.03 -0.29 2.20
N LYS A 174 -13.30 -0.68 2.04
CA LYS A 174 -14.29 0.08 1.26
C LYS A 174 -14.52 1.48 1.85
N SER A 175 -14.72 1.57 3.16
CA SER A 175 -14.85 2.86 3.87
C SER A 175 -13.63 3.76 3.66
N MET A 176 -12.42 3.20 3.67
CA MET A 176 -11.20 3.97 3.40
C MET A 176 -11.10 4.45 1.94
N LEU A 177 -11.54 3.65 0.97
CA LEU A 177 -11.60 4.08 -0.44
C LEU A 177 -12.58 5.25 -0.64
N GLU A 178 -13.79 5.16 -0.07
CA GLU A 178 -14.80 6.22 -0.16
C GLU A 178 -14.29 7.56 0.41
N ARG A 179 -13.55 7.50 1.54
CA ARG A 179 -12.94 8.69 2.14
C ARG A 179 -11.81 9.30 1.29
N LEU A 180 -11.07 8.46 0.56
CA LEU A 180 -10.02 8.91 -0.35
C LEU A 180 -10.63 9.57 -1.59
N ASP A 181 -11.67 8.98 -2.17
CA ASP A 181 -12.36 9.53 -3.34
C ASP A 181 -13.02 10.89 -3.04
N GLY A 182 -13.58 11.06 -1.83
CA GLY A 182 -14.16 12.34 -1.40
C GLY A 182 -13.14 13.46 -1.09
N SER A 183 -11.89 13.11 -0.76
CA SER A 183 -10.85 14.10 -0.39
C SER A 183 -9.84 14.39 -1.49
N LEU A 184 -9.75 13.57 -2.55
CA LEU A 184 -8.62 13.60 -3.47
C LEU A 184 -9.06 13.42 -4.93
N GLY A 185 -9.45 14.52 -5.58
CA GLY A 185 -9.54 14.59 -7.05
C GLY A 185 -8.20 14.42 -7.79
N SER A 186 -7.11 14.00 -7.14
CA SER A 186 -5.76 14.02 -7.72
C SER A 186 -4.73 13.06 -7.10
N VAL A 187 -5.05 12.17 -6.16
CA VAL A 187 -4.04 11.20 -5.68
C VAL A 187 -4.03 9.98 -6.59
N ARG A 188 -2.85 9.69 -7.14
CA ARG A 188 -2.60 8.58 -8.06
C ARG A 188 -3.02 7.27 -7.39
N ARG A 189 -4.09 6.65 -7.93
CA ARG A 189 -4.62 5.31 -7.58
C ARG A 189 -3.59 4.18 -7.66
N ASP A 190 -2.41 4.45 -8.24
CA ASP A 190 -1.23 3.55 -8.31
C ASP A 190 -0.75 2.99 -6.95
N SER A 191 -1.18 3.55 -5.81
CA SER A 191 -0.80 3.08 -4.47
C SER A 191 -1.79 2.11 -3.82
N VAL A 192 -2.94 1.83 -4.45
CA VAL A 192 -3.97 0.92 -3.91
C VAL A 192 -3.75 -0.46 -4.52
N SER A 193 -3.14 -1.38 -3.75
CA SER A 193 -2.89 -2.77 -4.18
C SER A 193 -3.41 -3.76 -3.14
N GLY A 194 -4.50 -4.46 -3.48
CA GLY A 194 -5.07 -5.62 -2.81
C GLY A 194 -5.66 -6.55 -3.88
N ASP A 195 -5.75 -7.86 -3.61
CA ASP A 195 -6.17 -8.84 -4.62
C ASP A 195 -7.68 -8.75 -4.91
N GLU A 196 -8.52 -8.37 -3.93
CA GLU A 196 -9.95 -8.10 -4.18
C GLU A 196 -10.19 -6.81 -4.99
N VAL A 197 -9.38 -5.76 -4.72
CA VAL A 197 -9.38 -4.52 -5.51
C VAL A 197 -8.87 -4.78 -6.93
N ALA A 198 -7.89 -5.67 -7.10
CA ALA A 198 -7.41 -6.06 -8.41
C ALA A 198 -8.51 -6.72 -9.24
N MET A 199 -9.32 -7.63 -8.66
CA MET A 199 -10.43 -8.26 -9.38
C MET A 199 -11.52 -7.25 -9.80
N HIS A 200 -11.93 -6.35 -8.90
CA HIS A 200 -12.92 -5.32 -9.23
C HIS A 200 -12.36 -4.29 -10.23
N ASP A 201 -11.07 -3.93 -10.11
CA ASP A 201 -10.40 -3.04 -11.05
C ASP A 201 -10.19 -3.68 -12.42
N GLU A 202 -10.02 -5.02 -12.50
CA GLU A 202 -9.94 -5.77 -13.76
C GLU A 202 -11.28 -5.79 -14.50
N ALA A 203 -12.41 -5.98 -13.81
CA ALA A 203 -13.74 -5.93 -14.43
C ALA A 203 -14.06 -4.52 -14.98
N GLU A 204 -13.73 -3.46 -14.25
CA GLU A 204 -13.88 -2.10 -14.77
C GLU A 204 -12.88 -1.80 -15.90
N ALA A 205 -11.65 -2.31 -15.78
CA ALA A 205 -10.66 -2.16 -16.85
C ALA A 205 -11.15 -2.81 -18.14
N GLU A 206 -11.76 -3.98 -18.06
CA GLU A 206 -12.37 -4.66 -19.20
C GLU A 206 -13.49 -3.82 -19.83
N ARG A 207 -14.39 -3.28 -19.00
CA ARG A 207 -15.45 -2.38 -19.48
C ARG A 207 -14.89 -1.16 -20.22
N LEU A 208 -13.82 -0.56 -19.70
CA LEU A 208 -13.15 0.59 -20.33
C LEU A 208 -12.40 0.21 -21.61
N VAL A 209 -11.84 -1.00 -21.68
CA VAL A 209 -11.26 -1.55 -22.92
C VAL A 209 -12.35 -1.66 -23.98
N CYS A 210 -13.49 -2.31 -23.67
CA CYS A 210 -14.60 -2.42 -24.61
C CYS A 210 -15.11 -1.05 -25.08
N LEU A 211 -15.27 -0.10 -24.15
CA LEU A 211 -15.69 1.27 -24.48
C LEU A 211 -14.68 1.99 -25.39
N GLY A 212 -13.39 1.82 -25.12
CA GLY A 212 -12.32 2.38 -25.94
C GLY A 212 -12.26 1.75 -27.34
N MET A 213 -12.49 0.44 -27.45
CA MET A 213 -12.58 -0.28 -28.73
C MET A 213 -13.77 0.20 -29.56
N SER A 214 -14.96 0.32 -28.95
CA SER A 214 -16.13 0.87 -29.62
C SER A 214 -15.90 2.31 -30.10
N ALA A 215 -15.23 3.15 -29.31
CA ALA A 215 -14.92 4.53 -29.70
C ALA A 215 -13.90 4.64 -30.86
N LEU A 216 -13.09 3.61 -31.06
CA LEU A 216 -12.12 3.52 -32.15
C LEU A 216 -12.60 2.66 -33.33
N ASN A 217 -13.82 2.11 -33.26
CA ASN A 217 -14.38 1.15 -34.21
C ASN A 217 -13.45 -0.06 -34.44
N LEU A 218 -12.96 -0.65 -33.34
CA LEU A 218 -12.11 -1.83 -33.37
C LEU A 218 -12.89 -3.05 -32.87
N GLU A 219 -12.68 -4.19 -33.54
CA GLU A 219 -13.12 -5.50 -33.10
C GLU A 219 -12.01 -6.23 -32.35
N GLU A 220 -12.35 -7.35 -31.71
CA GLU A 220 -11.41 -8.14 -30.91
C GLU A 220 -10.30 -8.75 -31.79
N ASP A 221 -10.65 -9.18 -33.00
CA ASP A 221 -9.70 -9.76 -33.96
C ASP A 221 -8.70 -8.73 -34.50
N ASP A 222 -9.10 -7.46 -34.62
CA ASP A 222 -8.20 -6.38 -35.04
C ASP A 222 -7.01 -6.22 -34.08
N LEU A 223 -7.22 -6.45 -32.78
CA LEU A 223 -6.14 -6.35 -31.80
C LEU A 223 -5.02 -7.37 -32.07
N ALA A 224 -5.33 -8.54 -32.61
CA ALA A 224 -4.33 -9.55 -32.94
C ALA A 224 -3.55 -9.21 -34.22
N HIS A 225 -4.22 -8.57 -35.19
CA HIS A 225 -3.62 -8.21 -36.47
C HIS A 225 -2.85 -6.89 -36.42
N MET A 226 -3.14 -6.03 -35.45
CA MET A 226 -2.44 -4.77 -35.26
C MET A 226 -1.02 -4.93 -34.72
N ILE A 227 -0.13 -4.04 -35.19
CA ILE A 227 1.22 -3.94 -34.64
C ILE A 227 1.17 -3.73 -33.11
N LYS A 228 2.08 -4.38 -32.39
CA LYS A 228 2.15 -4.35 -30.91
C LYS A 228 2.25 -2.92 -30.35
N GLY A 229 2.84 -2.02 -31.13
CA GLY A 229 3.03 -0.62 -30.79
C GLY A 229 1.97 0.33 -31.34
N ALA A 230 0.79 -0.14 -31.76
CA ALA A 230 -0.18 0.70 -32.47
C ALA A 230 -0.73 1.86 -31.61
N PRO A 231 -0.99 3.04 -32.20
CA PRO A 231 -1.48 4.21 -31.47
C PRO A 231 -2.83 3.96 -30.78
N ALA A 232 -3.73 3.23 -31.42
CA ALA A 232 -5.03 2.84 -30.85
C ALA A 232 -4.88 2.07 -29.53
N LYS A 233 -3.98 1.07 -29.48
CA LYS A 233 -3.70 0.29 -28.26
C LYS A 233 -3.20 1.19 -27.14
N TYR A 234 -2.34 2.18 -27.44
CA TYR A 234 -1.87 3.12 -26.44
C TYR A 234 -2.91 4.14 -25.99
N ALA A 235 -3.83 4.54 -26.87
CA ALA A 235 -4.96 5.38 -26.48
C ALA A 235 -5.91 4.65 -25.52
N ILE A 236 -6.24 3.38 -25.78
CA ILE A 236 -7.03 2.53 -24.88
C ILE A 236 -6.28 2.29 -23.57
N ALA A 237 -4.97 1.97 -23.65
CA ALA A 237 -4.14 1.78 -22.46
C ALA A 237 -4.09 3.03 -21.58
N TRP A 238 -4.09 4.23 -22.17
CA TRP A 238 -4.17 5.49 -21.41
C TRP A 238 -5.52 5.63 -20.70
N LEU A 239 -6.63 5.30 -21.37
CA LEU A 239 -7.98 5.37 -20.78
C LEU A 239 -8.08 4.47 -19.55
N VAL A 240 -7.62 3.22 -19.66
CA VAL A 240 -7.61 2.26 -18.55
C VAL A 240 -6.71 2.76 -17.42
N ARG A 241 -5.46 3.13 -17.72
CA ARG A 241 -4.49 3.62 -16.72
C ARG A 241 -4.94 4.85 -15.94
N LYS A 242 -5.75 5.72 -16.56
CA LYS A 242 -6.25 6.92 -15.91
C LYS A 242 -7.40 6.64 -14.95
N ASN A 243 -8.14 5.56 -15.19
CA ASN A 243 -9.41 5.27 -14.51
C ASN A 243 -9.39 4.01 -13.63
N THR A 244 -8.35 3.17 -13.71
CA THR A 244 -8.22 1.95 -12.90
C THR A 244 -6.78 1.77 -12.39
N SER A 245 -6.62 0.91 -11.37
CA SER A 245 -5.33 0.60 -10.73
C SER A 245 -4.73 -0.73 -11.22
N VAL A 246 -5.24 -1.29 -12.33
CA VAL A 246 -4.79 -2.58 -12.85
C VAL A 246 -3.29 -2.58 -13.19
N ARG A 247 -2.68 -3.75 -13.03
CA ARG A 247 -1.25 -3.92 -13.30
C ARG A 247 -0.96 -3.69 -14.78
N THR A 248 0.16 -3.03 -15.09
CA THR A 248 0.60 -2.82 -16.48
C THR A 248 0.70 -4.12 -17.28
N ARG A 249 1.02 -5.24 -16.62
CA ARG A 249 1.06 -6.56 -17.27
C ARG A 249 -0.32 -6.95 -17.81
N TRP A 250 -1.38 -6.77 -17.02
CA TRP A 250 -2.76 -7.05 -17.44
C TRP A 250 -3.12 -6.28 -18.71
N ILE A 251 -2.81 -4.98 -18.77
CA ILE A 251 -3.10 -4.13 -19.95
C ILE A 251 -2.34 -4.63 -21.18
N LYS A 252 -1.07 -5.00 -21.01
CA LYS A 252 -0.23 -5.50 -22.12
C LYS A 252 -0.73 -6.84 -22.66
N ASP A 253 -1.15 -7.73 -21.76
CA ASP A 253 -1.65 -9.05 -22.11
C ASP A 253 -3.02 -8.89 -22.81
N ARG A 254 -3.93 -8.08 -22.23
CA ARG A 254 -5.27 -7.82 -22.77
C ARG A 254 -5.26 -7.15 -24.16
N LEU A 255 -4.37 -6.18 -24.37
CA LEU A 255 -4.23 -5.46 -25.66
C LEU A 255 -3.21 -6.11 -26.60
N GLN A 256 -2.70 -7.30 -26.26
CA GLN A 256 -1.74 -8.07 -27.07
C GLN A 256 -0.52 -7.22 -27.52
N MET A 257 0.08 -6.50 -26.57
CA MET A 257 1.22 -5.59 -26.82
C MET A 257 2.58 -6.27 -26.64
N GLY A 258 2.60 -7.51 -26.15
CA GLY A 258 3.82 -8.25 -25.81
C GLY A 258 4.63 -7.60 -24.67
N SER A 259 5.96 -7.78 -24.67
CA SER A 259 6.84 -7.29 -23.60
C SER A 259 6.82 -5.75 -23.44
N ALA A 260 6.57 -5.00 -24.53
CA ALA A 260 6.42 -3.54 -24.57
C ALA A 260 7.34 -2.78 -23.57
N THR A 261 8.65 -2.85 -23.81
CA THR A 261 9.71 -2.32 -22.93
C THR A 261 9.60 -0.80 -22.70
N ASN A 262 8.98 -0.07 -23.63
CA ASN A 262 8.84 1.39 -23.62
C ASN A 262 7.42 1.90 -23.30
N PHE A 263 6.57 1.06 -22.69
CA PHE A 263 5.14 1.35 -22.46
C PHE A 263 4.86 2.76 -21.88
N SER A 264 5.57 3.16 -20.83
CA SER A 264 5.36 4.47 -20.19
C SER A 264 5.80 5.67 -21.05
N ALA A 265 6.76 5.48 -21.96
CA ALA A 265 7.23 6.54 -22.86
C ALA A 265 6.20 6.81 -23.95
N TYR A 266 5.61 5.74 -24.51
CA TYR A 266 4.57 5.85 -25.53
C TYR A 266 3.27 6.43 -24.96
N LEU A 267 2.89 6.11 -23.72
CA LEU A 267 1.74 6.75 -23.07
C LEU A 267 1.90 8.27 -22.96
N ARG A 268 3.09 8.75 -22.56
CA ARG A 268 3.36 10.20 -22.51
C ARG A 268 3.38 10.84 -23.89
N ARG A 269 3.88 10.11 -24.89
CA ARG A 269 3.91 10.58 -26.28
C ARG A 269 2.49 10.80 -26.81
N VAL A 270 1.57 9.90 -26.51
CA VAL A 270 0.15 10.04 -26.92
C VAL A 270 -0.54 11.18 -26.15
N GLU A 271 -0.25 11.33 -24.86
CA GLU A 271 -0.83 12.41 -24.04
C GLU A 271 -0.38 13.82 -24.46
N GLY A 272 0.87 13.95 -24.94
CA GLY A 272 1.44 15.21 -25.42
C GLY A 272 1.41 15.42 -26.93
N ALA A 273 0.75 14.53 -27.68
CA ALA A 273 0.72 14.57 -29.14
C ALA A 273 -0.02 15.82 -29.67
N GLN A 274 0.57 16.52 -30.64
CA GLN A 274 -0.06 17.60 -31.41
C GLN A 274 -0.86 17.03 -32.60
N LYS A 275 -1.62 17.89 -33.31
CA LYS A 275 -2.58 17.48 -34.36
C LYS A 275 -1.99 16.63 -35.50
N SER A 276 -0.68 16.70 -35.71
CA SER A 276 0.10 15.91 -36.70
C SER A 276 0.89 14.74 -36.11
N ASP A 277 0.89 14.60 -34.78
CA ASP A 277 1.75 13.64 -34.10
C ASP A 277 1.10 12.26 -34.02
N TRP A 278 1.98 11.26 -33.95
CA TRP A 278 1.63 9.86 -33.80
C TRP A 278 0.64 9.63 -32.63
N GLY A 279 -0.55 9.10 -32.95
CA GLY A 279 -1.59 8.74 -31.98
C GLY A 279 -2.55 9.85 -31.57
N HIS A 280 -2.45 11.06 -32.13
CA HIS A 280 -3.34 12.17 -31.79
C HIS A 280 -4.80 11.91 -32.17
N ALA A 281 -5.07 11.30 -33.34
CA ALA A 281 -6.42 11.08 -33.83
C ALA A 281 -7.19 10.08 -32.93
N GLU A 282 -6.55 8.97 -32.59
CA GLU A 282 -7.09 7.93 -31.72
C GLU A 282 -7.25 8.44 -30.29
N PHE A 283 -6.27 9.20 -29.80
CA PHE A 283 -6.34 9.81 -28.48
C PHE A 283 -7.47 10.84 -28.36
N GLY A 284 -7.68 11.66 -29.39
CA GLY A 284 -8.76 12.63 -29.41
C GLY A 284 -10.14 11.99 -29.25
N ARG A 285 -10.38 10.87 -29.93
CA ARG A 285 -11.63 10.09 -29.82
C ARG A 285 -11.82 9.54 -28.41
N ILE A 286 -10.77 8.98 -27.82
CA ILE A 286 -10.82 8.40 -26.48
C ILE A 286 -10.94 9.46 -25.37
N LYS A 287 -10.25 10.60 -25.50
CA LYS A 287 -10.33 11.71 -24.54
C LYS A 287 -11.72 12.34 -24.48
N GLY A 288 -12.48 12.26 -25.58
CA GLY A 288 -13.85 12.75 -25.68
C GLY A 288 -14.91 11.88 -25.00
N ILE A 289 -14.56 10.68 -24.54
CA ILE A 289 -15.50 9.75 -23.89
C ILE A 289 -15.94 10.34 -22.54
N LYS A 290 -17.23 10.65 -22.42
CA LYS A 290 -17.86 11.02 -21.15
C LYS A 290 -18.02 9.75 -20.32
N LEU A 291 -17.16 9.56 -19.34
CA LEU A 291 -17.32 8.49 -18.36
C LEU A 291 -18.46 8.88 -17.40
N PRO A 292 -19.39 7.96 -17.09
CA PRO A 292 -20.40 8.21 -16.06
C PRO A 292 -19.68 8.52 -14.75
N ARG A 293 -20.10 9.60 -14.07
CA ARG A 293 -19.61 9.89 -12.73
C ARG A 293 -20.03 8.72 -11.83
N ARG A 294 -19.04 8.13 -11.17
CA ARG A 294 -19.25 7.21 -10.05
C ARG A 294 -19.61 8.03 -8.82
#